data_AF-A0A6C0IQE6-F1
#
_entry.id   AF-A0A6C0IQE6-F1
#
_cell.length_a   1.000
_cell.length_b   1.000
_cell.length_c   1.000
_cell.angle_alpha   90.00
_cell.angle_beta   90.00
_cell.angle_gamma   90.00
#
_symmetry.space_group_name_H-M   'P 1'
#
loop_
_entity.id
_entity.type
_entity.pdbx_description
1 polymer ?
#
loop_
_entity_poly.entity_id
_entity_poly.type
_entity_poly.pdbx_seq_one_letter_code
_entity_poly.pdbx_strand_id
1 'polypeptide(L)'
;MNMFDFIETIFCIYNVINLNSDKKQNANMKAFAIILYNYVTELALCHKINLAEIKKPKEIQMAPLYDYVKLTNIQLYPLSSMSDDTLDFKKEGVLETYILSQIFHIFNLHV
;
A
#
# COMPACT_ATOMS: atom_id res chain seq x y z
N MET A 1 3.40 -1.82 -17.29
CA MET A 1 3.03 -2.49 -16.03
C MET A 1 1.52 -2.73 -16.05
N ASN A 2 1.06 -3.91 -15.68
CA ASN A 2 -0.36 -4.27 -15.62
C ASN A 2 -0.95 -3.77 -14.29
N MET A 3 -2.08 -3.07 -14.34
CA MET A 3 -2.73 -2.54 -13.14
C MET A 3 -3.24 -3.66 -12.22
N PHE A 4 -3.58 -4.81 -12.78
CA PHE A 4 -3.92 -5.99 -12.00
C PHE A 4 -2.77 -6.40 -11.08
N ASP A 5 -1.54 -6.50 -11.61
CA ASP A 5 -0.37 -6.94 -10.85
C ASP A 5 -0.05 -5.97 -9.70
N PHE A 6 -0.25 -4.66 -9.92
CA PHE A 6 -0.10 -3.64 -8.87
C PHE A 6 -1.16 -3.80 -7.77
N ILE A 7 -2.44 -3.91 -8.14
CA ILE A 7 -3.55 -4.07 -7.18
C ILE A 7 -3.43 -5.39 -6.41
N GLU A 8 -3.05 -6.48 -7.10
CA GLU A 8 -2.73 -7.77 -6.48
C GLU A 8 -1.62 -7.62 -5.44
N THR A 9 -0.54 -6.94 -5.80
CA THR A 9 0.58 -6.68 -4.89
C THR A 9 0.14 -5.93 -3.65
N ILE A 10 -0.57 -4.81 -3.81
CA ILE A 10 -1.09 -4.00 -2.69
C ILE A 10 -2.04 -4.82 -1.80
N PHE A 11 -2.94 -5.61 -2.39
CA PHE A 11 -3.88 -6.44 -1.64
C PHE A 11 -3.17 -7.53 -0.83
N CYS A 12 -2.14 -8.15 -1.41
CA CYS A 12 -1.31 -9.12 -0.70
C CYS A 12 -0.54 -8.48 0.46
N ILE A 13 -0.03 -7.26 0.27
CA ILE A 13 0.63 -6.48 1.31
C ILE A 13 -0.33 -6.17 2.46
N TYR A 14 -1.56 -5.73 2.15
CA TYR A 14 -2.62 -5.54 3.14
C TYR A 14 -2.81 -6.78 4.00
N ASN A 15 -2.95 -7.96 3.38
CA ASN A 15 -3.18 -9.21 4.10
C ASN A 15 -2.03 -9.53 5.09
N VAL A 16 -0.78 -9.26 4.71
CA VAL A 16 0.39 -9.43 5.59
C VAL A 16 0.38 -8.41 6.73
N ILE A 17 0.11 -7.14 6.41
CA ILE A 17 0.11 -6.08 7.43
C ILE A 17 -1.00 -6.32 8.45
N ASN A 18 -2.22 -6.63 8.01
CA ASN A 18 -3.35 -6.92 8.88
C ASN A 18 -3.11 -8.13 9.79
N LEU A 19 -2.54 -9.22 9.24
CA LEU A 19 -2.18 -10.39 10.04
C LEU A 19 -1.12 -10.06 11.10
N ASN A 20 -0.14 -9.24 10.74
CA ASN A 20 0.93 -8.84 11.65
C ASN A 20 0.47 -7.83 12.70
N SER A 21 -0.45 -6.92 12.37
CA SER A 21 -1.03 -5.98 13.34
C SER A 21 -1.78 -6.72 14.45
N ASP A 22 -2.53 -7.76 14.08
CA ASP A 22 -3.28 -8.57 15.03
C ASP A 22 -2.34 -9.39 15.94
N LYS A 23 -1.31 -10.02 15.36
CA LYS A 23 -0.31 -10.78 16.12
C LYS A 23 0.51 -9.92 17.08
N LYS A 24 0.87 -8.70 16.66
CA LYS A 24 1.70 -7.78 17.45
C LYS A 24 0.89 -6.85 18.37
N GLN A 25 -0.45 -6.91 18.30
CA GLN A 25 -1.35 -5.96 18.97
C GLN A 25 -0.96 -4.49 18.72
N ASN A 26 -0.50 -4.18 17.51
CA ASN A 26 -0.02 -2.86 17.15
C ASN A 26 -1.16 -2.02 16.54
N ALA A 27 -1.70 -1.09 17.34
CA ALA A 27 -2.82 -0.24 16.95
C ALA A 27 -2.51 0.63 15.71
N ASN A 28 -1.30 1.18 15.61
CA ASN A 28 -0.90 2.01 14.47
C ASN A 28 -0.83 1.18 13.19
N MET A 29 -0.28 -0.03 13.28
CA MET A 29 -0.23 -0.96 12.14
C MET A 29 -1.64 -1.42 11.73
N LYS A 30 -2.56 -1.56 12.69
CA LYS A 30 -3.96 -1.88 12.42
C LYS A 30 -4.68 -0.73 11.72
N ALA A 31 -4.46 0.51 12.19
CA ALA A 31 -5.00 1.71 11.54
C ALA A 31 -4.48 1.83 10.10
N PHE A 32 -3.19 1.60 9.88
CA PHE A 32 -2.62 1.56 8.53
C PHE A 32 -3.23 0.46 7.66
N ALA A 33 -3.45 -0.75 8.20
CA ALA A 33 -4.09 -1.84 7.47
C ALA A 33 -5.50 -1.47 6.98
N ILE A 34 -6.26 -0.70 7.78
CA ILE A 34 -7.60 -0.23 7.40
C ILE A 34 -7.51 0.79 6.26
N ILE A 35 -6.59 1.76 6.35
CA ILE A 35 -6.35 2.75 5.29
C ILE A 35 -5.97 2.05 3.99
N LEU A 36 -5.04 1.10 4.08
CA LEU A 36 -4.57 0.33 2.93
C LEU A 36 -5.67 -0.51 2.28
N TYR A 37 -6.54 -1.11 3.09
CA TYR A 37 -7.70 -1.87 2.60
C TYR A 37 -8.68 -0.99 1.82
N ASN A 38 -8.99 0.19 2.36
CA ASN A 38 -9.90 1.13 1.70
C ASN A 38 -9.32 1.58 0.34
N TYR A 39 -8.04 1.94 0.33
CA TYR A 39 -7.32 2.34 -0.88
C TYR A 39 -7.33 1.26 -1.96
N VAL A 40 -6.96 0.01 -1.63
CA VAL A 40 -6.91 -1.06 -2.62
C VAL A 40 -8.31 -1.47 -3.10
N THR A 41 -9.33 -1.34 -2.24
CA THR A 41 -10.72 -1.59 -2.62
C THR A 41 -11.21 -0.54 -3.61
N GLU A 42 -10.93 0.74 -3.36
CA GLU A 42 -11.27 1.83 -4.28
C GLU A 42 -10.57 1.65 -5.63
N LEU A 43 -9.26 1.37 -5.63
CA LEU A 43 -8.52 1.06 -6.86
C LEU A 43 -9.13 -0.11 -7.63
N ALA A 44 -9.44 -1.20 -6.95
CA ALA A 44 -10.04 -2.38 -7.57
C ALA A 44 -11.39 -2.05 -8.21
N LEU A 45 -12.23 -1.24 -7.54
CA LEU A 45 -13.49 -0.76 -8.10
C LEU A 45 -13.27 0.10 -9.35
N CYS A 46 -12.37 1.07 -9.30
CA CYS A 46 -12.04 1.94 -10.44
C CYS A 46 -11.56 1.15 -11.66
N HIS A 47 -10.81 0.07 -11.42
CA HIS A 47 -10.22 -0.76 -12.47
C HIS A 47 -11.01 -2.04 -12.80
N LYS A 48 -12.21 -2.21 -12.21
CA LYS A 48 -13.08 -3.39 -12.40
C LYS A 48 -12.40 -4.72 -12.08
N ILE A 49 -11.56 -4.74 -11.05
CA ILE A 49 -10.85 -5.92 -10.57
C ILE A 49 -11.60 -6.49 -9.36
N ASN A 50 -11.86 -7.79 -9.39
CA ASN A 50 -12.49 -8.49 -8.28
C ASN A 50 -11.43 -8.98 -7.28
N LEU A 51 -11.32 -8.32 -6.12
CA LEU A 51 -10.35 -8.71 -5.08
C LEU A 51 -10.56 -10.15 -4.58
N ALA A 52 -11.77 -10.72 -4.72
CA ALA A 52 -12.05 -12.10 -4.30
C ALA A 52 -11.38 -13.16 -5.20
N GLU A 53 -10.99 -12.79 -6.42
CA GLU A 53 -10.29 -13.68 -7.36
C GLU A 53 -8.78 -13.72 -7.10
N ILE A 54 -8.26 -12.78 -6.31
CA ILE A 54 -6.85 -12.70 -5.98
C ILE A 54 -6.51 -13.80 -4.99
N LYS A 55 -5.71 -14.76 -5.46
CA LYS A 55 -5.24 -15.87 -4.63
C LYS A 55 -4.11 -15.37 -3.74
N LYS A 56 -4.10 -15.81 -2.49
CA LYS A 56 -2.97 -15.55 -1.58
C LYS A 56 -1.71 -16.21 -2.17
N PRO A 57 -0.70 -15.43 -2.59
CA PRO A 57 0.51 -15.99 -3.16
C PRO A 57 1.39 -16.58 -2.05
N LYS A 58 2.30 -17.48 -2.42
CA LYS A 58 3.33 -17.99 -1.49
C LYS A 58 4.29 -16.88 -1.08
N GLU A 59 4.61 -15.98 -2.00
CA GLU A 59 5.52 -14.85 -1.83
C GLU A 59 4.92 -13.62 -2.50
N ILE A 60 5.08 -12.45 -1.89
CA ILE A 60 4.62 -11.18 -2.47
C ILE A 60 5.66 -10.72 -3.48
N GLN A 61 5.25 -10.54 -4.73
CA GLN A 61 6.09 -9.95 -5.76
C GLN A 61 6.10 -8.42 -5.59
N MET A 62 7.23 -7.83 -5.22
CA MET A 62 7.34 -6.38 -5.03
C MET A 62 7.61 -5.61 -6.33
N ALA A 63 8.02 -6.28 -7.41
CA ALA A 63 8.36 -5.62 -8.68
C ALA A 63 7.24 -4.71 -9.22
N PRO A 64 5.95 -5.11 -9.21
CA PRO A 64 4.87 -4.22 -9.66
C PRO A 64 4.76 -2.93 -8.84
N LEU A 65 5.09 -2.96 -7.54
CA LEU A 65 5.11 -1.78 -6.68
C LEU A 65 6.22 -0.80 -7.09
N TYR A 66 7.43 -1.31 -7.35
CA TYR A 66 8.56 -0.51 -7.81
C TYR A 66 8.31 0.10 -9.19
N ASP A 67 7.81 -0.71 -10.12
CA ASP A 67 7.48 -0.26 -11.47
C ASP A 67 6.43 0.85 -11.42
N TYR A 68 5.43 0.73 -10.55
CA TYR A 68 4.41 1.76 -10.37
C TYR A 68 5.05 3.09 -9.95
N VAL A 69 5.79 3.09 -8.82
CA VAL A 69 6.44 4.30 -8.28
C VAL A 69 7.33 4.97 -9.32
N LYS A 70 8.09 4.17 -10.09
CA LYS A 70 8.98 4.67 -11.13
C LYS A 70 8.23 5.26 -12.32
N LEU A 71 7.15 4.61 -12.77
CA LEU A 71 6.36 5.06 -13.92
C LEU A 71 5.56 6.32 -13.61
N THR A 72 5.02 6.44 -12.39
CA THR A 72 4.25 7.61 -11.96
C THR A 72 5.12 8.72 -11.37
N ASN A 73 6.44 8.48 -11.25
CA ASN A 73 7.41 9.41 -10.70
C ASN A 73 7.03 9.93 -9.29
N ILE A 74 6.47 9.04 -8.47
CA ILE A 74 6.08 9.36 -7.09
C ILE A 74 7.34 9.51 -6.23
N GLN A 75 7.44 10.64 -5.55
CA GLN A 75 8.50 10.87 -4.57
C GLN A 75 8.02 10.41 -3.19
N LEU A 76 8.57 9.28 -2.72
CA LEU A 76 8.23 8.72 -1.41
C LEU A 76 8.70 9.63 -0.27
N TYR A 77 7.90 9.71 0.79
CA TYR A 77 8.24 10.46 1.99
C TYR A 77 9.34 9.74 2.78
N PRO A 78 10.36 10.46 3.27
CA PRO A 78 11.35 9.88 4.16
C PRO A 78 10.73 9.48 5.51
N LEU A 79 11.35 8.52 6.17
CA LEU A 79 10.90 7.97 7.46
C LEU A 79 10.73 9.03 8.56
N SER A 80 11.48 10.13 8.47
CA SER A 80 11.47 11.24 9.44
C SER A 80 10.37 12.28 9.23
N SER A 81 9.63 12.27 8.10
CA SER A 81 8.69 13.34 7.76
C SER A 81 7.20 12.99 7.93
N MET A 82 6.87 11.82 8.48
CA MET A 82 5.49 11.35 8.59
C MET A 82 4.89 11.57 9.98
N SER A 83 4.87 12.82 10.46
CA SER A 83 3.91 13.19 11.51
C SER A 83 2.54 13.35 10.85
N ASP A 84 1.59 12.48 11.20
CA ASP A 84 0.25 12.38 10.58
C ASP A 84 -0.50 13.73 10.53
N ASP A 85 -0.20 14.65 11.43
CA ASP A 85 -0.83 15.99 11.54
C ASP A 85 -0.46 16.97 10.41
N THR A 86 0.48 16.61 9.52
CA THR A 86 1.01 17.51 8.48
C THR A 86 0.50 17.21 7.07
N LEU A 87 -0.18 16.08 6.87
CA LEU A 87 -0.60 15.62 5.54
C LEU A 87 -2.06 15.95 5.27
N ASP A 88 -2.31 16.73 4.20
CA ASP A 88 -3.66 16.95 3.70
C ASP A 88 -4.06 15.82 2.74
N PHE A 89 -4.70 14.79 3.28
CA PHE A 89 -5.18 13.64 2.51
C PHE A 89 -6.30 13.96 1.50
N LYS A 90 -6.85 15.18 1.51
CA LYS A 90 -7.80 15.62 0.46
C LYS A 90 -7.09 16.02 -0.82
N LYS A 91 -5.79 16.33 -0.75
CA LYS A 91 -5.00 16.68 -1.92
C LYS A 91 -4.71 15.43 -2.74
N GLU A 92 -4.93 15.55 -4.05
CA GLU A 92 -4.69 14.48 -5.01
C GLU A 92 -3.26 13.93 -4.89
N GLY A 93 -3.14 12.60 -4.91
CA GLY A 93 -1.86 11.87 -4.83
C GLY A 93 -1.22 11.80 -3.43
N VAL A 94 -1.66 12.59 -2.43
CA VAL A 94 -1.07 12.57 -1.09
C VAL A 94 -1.32 11.24 -0.38
N LEU A 95 -2.56 10.72 -0.45
CA LEU A 95 -2.90 9.44 0.14
C LEU A 95 -2.09 8.29 -0.47
N GLU A 96 -2.00 8.25 -1.80
CA GLU A 96 -1.23 7.23 -2.52
C GLU A 96 0.26 7.32 -2.14
N THR A 97 0.84 8.52 -2.16
CA THR A 97 2.24 8.73 -1.78
C THR A 97 2.49 8.29 -0.33
N TYR A 98 1.60 8.62 0.60
CA TYR A 98 1.68 8.18 1.99
C TYR A 98 1.65 6.65 2.09
N ILE A 99 0.69 6.00 1.45
CA ILE A 99 0.54 4.54 1.47
C ILE A 99 1.79 3.85 0.94
N LEU A 100 2.28 4.28 -0.23
CA LEU A 100 3.48 3.69 -0.84
C LEU A 100 4.69 3.90 0.06
N SER A 101 4.85 5.09 0.65
CA SER A 101 5.96 5.38 1.58
C SER A 101 5.91 4.48 2.81
N GLN A 102 4.74 4.28 3.40
CA GLN A 102 4.56 3.38 4.54
C GLN A 102 4.85 1.92 4.19
N ILE A 103 4.45 1.45 3.01
CA ILE A 103 4.79 0.10 2.53
C ILE A 103 6.31 -0.05 2.42
N PHE A 104 6.99 0.89 1.77
CA PHE A 104 8.44 0.85 1.63
C PHE A 104 9.15 0.81 2.97
N HIS A 105 8.67 1.58 3.96
CA HIS A 105 9.24 1.58 5.30
C HIS A 105 8.98 0.27 6.07
N ILE A 106 7.75 -0.23 6.07
CA ILE A 106 7.37 -1.45 6.80
C ILE A 106 8.17 -2.66 6.28
N PHE A 107 8.44 -2.71 4.99
CA PHE A 107 9.16 -3.80 4.33
C PHE A 107 10.66 -3.54 4.17
N ASN A 108 11.19 -2.41 4.67
CA ASN A 108 12.59 -1.98 4.51
C ASN A 108 13.07 -2.03 3.05
N LEU A 109 12.24 -1.50 2.14
CA LEU A 109 12.52 -1.42 0.71
C LEU A 109 13.28 -0.14 0.39
N HIS A 110 14.15 -0.19 -0.62
CA HIS A 110 14.93 0.95 -1.09
C HIS A 110 14.60 1.20 -2.57
N VAL A 111 14.22 2.44 -2.90
CA VAL A 111 14.01 2.89 -4.29
C VAL A 111 15.34 3.18 -4.97
#